data_AF-A0A951QDD8-F1
#
_entry.id   AF-A0A951QDD8-F1
#
_cell.length_a   1.000
_cell.length_b   1.000
_cell.length_c   1.000
_cell.angle_alpha   90.00
_cell.angle_beta   90.00
_cell.angle_gamma   90.00
#
_symmetry.space_group_name_H-M   'P 1'
#
loop_
_entity.id
_entity.type
_entity.pdbx_description
1 polymer ?
#
loop_
_entity_poly.entity_id
_entity_poly.type
_entity_poly.pdbx_seq_one_letter_code
_entity_poly.pdbx_strand_id
1 'polypeptide(L)'
;MANSSERTSVDRLHKWSSPSASGHEVLNQAVLRRSTPGSPIDYVAIKGLTSWLLWGIARSAYGAMRLLEGTPARILQSDESWQTGILRLVAQLQVKTPTLSDKFDLVTQQPLSELLTDDRLIQLGDSTLYPQPTTIAEAVNLLSRQIQITTLALMPFLEGTQTELLIPQQPWQPATLHLSLGFEFTTAPTPPATPAQPSLKFTDAAWIEQYRGAIAPPVSGIETADDRLHTDLTLTSRNFLQPEWQTDELALRLLWCFSHSSYEVMQLMSGISVTLLQPDRPWEMGILRLWIGLTVQTPELDWSLDLMTGHEIGGFSTIELPEIAPTVVELNSVVRSPDLFWLQQPALLETLEAQVQQHIAQTTPELLLLLQGTEVDLIDQDGEWQSGWMRLSISFEFMANL
;
A
#
# COMPACT_ATOMS: atom_id res chain seq x y z
N MET A 1 -64.75 34.19 28.07
CA MET A 1 -63.34 34.51 27.76
C MET A 1 -62.52 33.39 28.38
N ALA A 2 -62.27 32.28 27.66
CA ALA A 2 -61.04 32.00 26.89
C ALA A 2 -59.79 32.25 27.75
N ASN A 3 -58.86 31.32 28.06
CA ASN A 3 -58.41 30.08 27.42
C ASN A 3 -57.63 29.24 28.47
N SER A 4 -57.90 27.94 28.56
CA SER A 4 -56.99 26.82 28.19
C SER A 4 -55.66 26.71 28.95
N SER A 5 -55.65 25.85 29.96
CA SER A 5 -54.48 25.26 30.61
C SER A 5 -54.17 23.91 29.97
N GLU A 6 -53.13 23.86 29.13
CA GLU A 6 -52.49 22.61 28.69
C GLU A 6 -50.98 22.73 28.94
N ARG A 7 -50.49 21.90 29.86
CA ARG A 7 -49.07 21.59 30.03
C ARG A 7 -48.74 20.42 29.12
N THR A 8 -48.07 20.68 28.02
CA THR A 8 -47.36 19.66 27.24
C THR A 8 -45.88 19.73 27.59
N SER A 9 -45.38 18.68 28.24
CA SER A 9 -43.95 18.43 28.42
C SER A 9 -43.34 18.17 27.05
N VAL A 10 -42.38 19.00 26.66
CA VAL A 10 -41.58 18.83 25.45
C VAL A 10 -40.31 18.07 25.83
N ASP A 11 -40.26 16.79 25.48
CA ASP A 11 -39.02 16.04 25.30
C ASP A 11 -38.25 16.65 24.13
N ARG A 12 -37.06 17.22 24.41
CA ARG A 12 -36.07 17.57 23.38
C ARG A 12 -34.89 16.61 23.50
N LEU A 13 -35.02 15.47 22.83
CA LEU A 13 -33.89 14.68 22.35
C LEU A 13 -33.19 15.47 21.24
N HIS A 14 -31.98 15.95 21.52
CA HIS A 14 -31.06 16.38 20.48
C HIS A 14 -30.68 15.16 19.63
N LYS A 15 -31.27 15.05 18.43
CA LYS A 15 -30.75 14.21 17.36
C LYS A 15 -29.41 14.80 16.92
N TRP A 16 -28.32 14.13 17.32
CA TRP A 16 -27.03 14.27 16.67
C TRP A 16 -27.14 13.56 15.32
N SER A 17 -27.27 14.33 14.24
CA SER A 17 -27.13 13.82 12.88
C SER A 17 -25.65 13.50 12.65
N SER A 18 -25.36 12.22 12.42
CA SER A 18 -24.04 11.73 12.01
C SER A 18 -23.57 12.45 10.73
N PRO A 19 -22.26 12.77 10.60
CA PRO A 19 -21.72 13.22 9.33
C PRO A 19 -21.78 12.08 8.31
N SER A 20 -22.17 12.43 7.08
CA SER A 20 -22.30 11.56 5.92
C SER A 20 -20.99 10.84 5.62
N ALA A 21 -21.05 9.51 5.55
CA ALA A 21 -19.99 8.68 5.01
C ALA A 21 -20.01 8.79 3.47
N SER A 22 -19.17 9.65 2.91
CA SER A 22 -19.01 9.80 1.46
C SER A 22 -17.52 9.93 1.12
N GLY A 23 -17.01 8.99 0.32
CA GLY A 23 -15.62 8.91 -0.14
C GLY A 23 -15.01 7.50 -0.04
N HIS A 24 -15.20 6.81 1.09
CA HIS A 24 -14.55 5.52 1.36
C HIS A 24 -15.28 4.28 0.79
N GLU A 25 -16.52 4.44 0.33
CA GLU A 25 -17.35 3.34 -0.19
C GLU A 25 -16.89 2.87 -1.58
N VAL A 26 -16.21 3.73 -2.35
CA VAL A 26 -15.82 3.45 -3.76
C VAL A 26 -14.68 2.41 -3.87
N LEU A 27 -13.72 2.44 -2.94
CA LEU A 27 -12.62 1.45 -2.89
C LEU A 27 -13.08 0.10 -2.34
N ASN A 28 -14.01 0.10 -1.38
CA ASN A 28 -14.67 -1.13 -0.90
C ASN A 28 -15.50 -1.77 -2.00
N GLN A 29 -16.11 -0.98 -2.87
CA GLN A 29 -16.87 -1.50 -4.00
C GLN A 29 -15.99 -2.11 -5.08
N ALA A 30 -14.74 -1.68 -5.32
CA ALA A 30 -13.90 -2.27 -6.37
C ALA A 30 -13.47 -3.72 -6.08
N VAL A 31 -13.19 -4.07 -4.81
CA VAL A 31 -12.85 -5.45 -4.39
C VAL A 31 -14.11 -6.29 -4.11
N LEU A 32 -15.27 -5.64 -3.88
CA LEU A 32 -16.55 -6.28 -3.55
C LEU A 32 -17.68 -5.84 -4.50
N ARG A 33 -17.44 -5.71 -5.82
CA ARG A 33 -18.49 -5.24 -6.74
C ARG A 33 -19.65 -6.24 -6.72
N ARG A 34 -20.85 -5.70 -6.49
CA ARG A 34 -22.12 -6.41 -6.61
C ARG A 34 -22.27 -6.95 -8.02
N SER A 35 -22.32 -8.26 -8.12
CA SER A 35 -22.62 -9.01 -9.34
C SER A 35 -23.96 -8.53 -9.91
N THR A 36 -23.99 -8.24 -11.20
CA THR A 36 -25.24 -8.27 -11.97
C THR A 36 -25.83 -9.69 -11.85
N PRO A 37 -27.16 -9.84 -11.71
CA PRO A 37 -27.79 -11.15 -11.64
C PRO A 37 -27.45 -11.95 -12.92
N GLY A 38 -26.62 -12.99 -12.78
CA GLY A 38 -26.19 -13.85 -13.89
C GLY A 38 -24.69 -13.84 -14.20
N SER A 39 -23.88 -12.99 -13.57
CA SER A 39 -22.42 -13.09 -13.65
C SER A 39 -21.92 -14.28 -12.80
N PRO A 40 -20.88 -15.03 -13.24
CA PRO A 40 -20.25 -16.05 -12.40
C PRO A 40 -19.84 -15.45 -11.05
N ILE A 41 -19.97 -16.23 -9.99
CA ILE A 41 -19.62 -15.80 -8.62
C ILE A 41 -18.15 -15.38 -8.60
N ASP A 42 -17.91 -14.08 -8.40
CA ASP A 42 -16.56 -13.52 -8.25
C ASP A 42 -15.98 -13.99 -6.91
N TYR A 43 -15.07 -14.96 -6.96
CA TYR A 43 -14.28 -15.37 -5.81
C TYR A 43 -12.96 -14.59 -5.79
N VAL A 44 -12.46 -14.30 -4.59
CA VAL A 44 -11.16 -13.64 -4.41
C VAL A 44 -10.13 -14.68 -3.97
N ALA A 45 -9.04 -14.81 -4.73
CA ALA A 45 -7.92 -15.66 -4.34
C ALA A 45 -7.24 -15.11 -3.08
N ILE A 46 -6.78 -15.99 -2.18
CA ILE A 46 -6.06 -15.58 -0.96
C ILE A 46 -4.86 -14.69 -1.30
N LYS A 47 -4.14 -14.97 -2.39
CA LYS A 47 -3.01 -14.13 -2.85
C LYS A 47 -3.45 -12.67 -3.09
N GLY A 48 -4.57 -12.46 -3.79
CA GLY A 48 -5.12 -11.13 -4.04
C GLY A 48 -5.59 -10.46 -2.75
N LEU A 49 -6.21 -11.21 -1.84
CA LEU A 49 -6.59 -10.70 -0.52
C LEU A 49 -5.36 -10.30 0.32
N THR A 50 -4.29 -11.09 0.32
CA THR A 50 -3.03 -10.81 1.02
C THR A 50 -2.45 -9.47 0.60
N SER A 51 -2.33 -9.23 -0.71
CA SER A 51 -1.87 -7.96 -1.26
C SER A 51 -2.71 -6.79 -0.79
N TRP A 52 -4.04 -6.93 -0.85
CA TRP A 52 -4.96 -5.89 -0.41
C TRP A 52 -4.87 -5.59 1.08
N LEU A 53 -4.77 -6.64 1.93
CA LEU A 53 -4.61 -6.50 3.38
C LEU A 53 -3.29 -5.81 3.73
N LEU A 54 -2.17 -6.26 3.15
CA LEU A 54 -0.86 -5.66 3.36
C LEU A 54 -0.85 -4.19 2.97
N TRP A 55 -1.42 -3.87 1.80
CA TRP A 55 -1.52 -2.50 1.35
C TRP A 55 -2.37 -1.65 2.28
N GLY A 56 -3.49 -2.18 2.76
CA GLY A 56 -4.36 -1.54 3.74
C GLY A 56 -3.66 -1.22 5.07
N ILE A 57 -2.75 -2.09 5.52
CA ILE A 57 -1.92 -1.89 6.72
C ILE A 57 -0.80 -0.88 6.43
N ALA A 58 -0.05 -1.05 5.34
CA ALA A 58 1.06 -0.17 4.98
C ALA A 58 0.60 1.30 4.86
N ARG A 59 -0.54 1.53 4.21
CA ARG A 59 -1.09 2.88 4.03
C ARG A 59 -1.69 3.49 5.31
N SER A 60 -1.92 2.71 6.37
CA SER A 60 -2.61 3.23 7.56
C SER A 60 -1.76 4.24 8.32
N ALA A 61 -0.44 4.07 8.28
CA ALA A 61 0.57 4.99 8.79
C ALA A 61 1.95 4.65 8.23
N TYR A 62 2.78 5.67 8.02
CA TYR A 62 4.14 5.50 7.50
C TYR A 62 4.99 4.52 8.31
N GLY A 63 4.92 4.60 9.63
CA GLY A 63 5.68 3.68 10.46
C GLY A 63 5.10 2.25 10.47
N ALA A 64 3.83 2.03 10.12
CA ALA A 64 3.31 0.68 9.90
C ALA A 64 3.99 0.05 8.68
N MET A 65 4.08 0.79 7.57
CA MET A 65 4.83 0.39 6.37
C MET A 65 6.29 0.08 6.70
N ARG A 66 7.01 1.00 7.35
CA ARG A 66 8.42 0.76 7.75
C ARG A 66 8.58 -0.46 8.66
N LEU A 67 7.64 -0.70 9.56
CA LEU A 67 7.69 -1.87 10.43
C LEU A 67 7.40 -3.15 9.64
N LEU A 68 6.54 -3.16 8.62
CA LEU A 68 6.32 -4.35 7.77
C LEU A 68 7.61 -4.79 7.05
N GLU A 69 8.50 -3.87 6.67
CA GLU A 69 9.82 -4.21 6.09
C GLU A 69 10.84 -4.69 7.11
N GLY A 70 10.63 -4.33 8.37
CA GLY A 70 11.67 -4.35 9.39
C GLY A 70 12.33 -2.99 9.58
N THR A 71 12.33 -2.51 10.81
CA THR A 71 12.97 -1.24 11.20
C THR A 71 14.08 -1.52 12.23
N PRO A 72 15.24 -0.85 12.12
CA PRO A 72 16.26 -0.90 13.17
C PRO A 72 15.69 -0.49 14.53
N ALA A 73 15.88 -1.36 15.52
CA ALA A 73 15.31 -1.21 16.83
C ALA A 73 16.22 -1.81 17.91
N ARG A 74 15.92 -1.46 19.15
CA ARG A 74 16.47 -2.10 20.33
C ARG A 74 15.33 -2.76 21.09
N ILE A 75 15.56 -3.96 21.62
CA ILE A 75 14.63 -4.67 22.49
C ILE A 75 15.28 -4.91 23.86
N LEU A 76 14.50 -4.75 24.93
CA LEU A 76 14.95 -5.07 26.28
C LEU A 76 14.77 -6.56 26.55
N GLN A 77 15.88 -7.25 26.77
CA GLN A 77 15.94 -8.67 27.07
C GLN A 77 15.54 -8.96 28.53
N SER A 78 15.29 -10.24 28.84
CA SER A 78 14.93 -10.66 30.20
C SER A 78 16.02 -10.39 31.25
N ASP A 79 17.26 -10.20 30.82
CA ASP A 79 18.41 -9.85 31.66
C ASP A 79 18.61 -8.33 31.80
N GLU A 80 17.59 -7.54 31.41
CA GLU A 80 17.61 -6.06 31.41
C GLU A 80 18.65 -5.45 30.46
N SER A 81 19.24 -6.25 29.55
CA SER A 81 20.14 -5.74 28.52
C SER A 81 19.36 -5.28 27.28
N TRP A 82 19.81 -4.20 26.64
CA TRP A 82 19.29 -3.77 25.35
C TRP A 82 20.03 -4.49 24.22
N GLN A 83 19.29 -5.15 23.35
CA GLN A 83 19.81 -5.78 22.15
C GLN A 83 19.35 -5.03 20.91
N THR A 84 20.29 -4.68 20.01
CA THR A 84 19.99 -4.06 18.72
C THR A 84 19.71 -5.12 17.66
N GLY A 85 18.78 -4.84 16.76
CA GLY A 85 18.38 -5.72 15.67
C GLY A 85 17.32 -5.09 14.77
N ILE A 86 16.64 -5.91 13.98
CA ILE A 86 15.53 -5.50 13.11
C ILE A 86 14.22 -5.96 13.75
N LEU A 87 13.35 -5.01 14.05
CA LEU A 87 11.99 -5.25 14.51
C LEU A 87 11.03 -5.19 13.33
N ARG A 88 10.26 -6.25 13.10
CA ARG A 88 9.31 -6.34 11.99
C ARG A 88 7.88 -6.52 12.50
N LEU A 89 6.95 -5.73 11.96
CA LEU A 89 5.51 -5.93 12.12
C LEU A 89 5.09 -7.15 11.31
N VAL A 90 4.56 -8.14 12.00
CA VAL A 90 4.01 -9.35 11.40
C VAL A 90 2.50 -9.17 11.27
N ALA A 91 2.03 -9.01 10.03
CA ALA A 91 0.62 -9.04 9.70
C ALA A 91 0.21 -10.49 9.47
N GLN A 92 -0.50 -11.07 10.42
CA GLN A 92 -0.89 -12.48 10.40
C GLN A 92 -2.33 -12.63 9.92
N LEU A 93 -2.55 -13.41 8.86
CA LEU A 93 -3.90 -13.86 8.50
C LEU A 93 -4.11 -15.28 9.02
N GLN A 94 -5.07 -15.41 9.94
CA GLN A 94 -5.56 -16.69 10.42
C GLN A 94 -6.76 -17.13 9.58
N VAL A 95 -6.70 -18.37 9.10
CA VAL A 95 -7.77 -19.02 8.34
C VAL A 95 -8.25 -20.23 9.12
N LYS A 96 -9.54 -20.25 9.46
CA LYS A 96 -10.14 -21.35 10.23
C LYS A 96 -11.36 -21.91 9.52
N THR A 97 -11.36 -23.21 9.24
CA THR A 97 -12.50 -24.01 8.75
C THR A 97 -12.76 -25.16 9.75
N PRO A 98 -13.77 -26.03 9.54
CA PRO A 98 -13.95 -27.24 10.35
C PRO A 98 -12.76 -28.22 10.29
N THR A 99 -11.97 -28.19 9.21
CA THR A 99 -10.90 -29.15 8.92
C THR A 99 -9.50 -28.52 8.91
N LEU A 100 -9.41 -27.20 8.82
CA LEU A 100 -8.15 -26.43 8.71
C LEU A 100 -8.12 -25.32 9.76
N SER A 101 -6.98 -25.13 10.40
CA SER A 101 -6.71 -23.95 11.21
C SER A 101 -5.27 -23.55 11.01
N ASP A 102 -5.04 -22.64 10.08
CA ASP A 102 -3.70 -22.20 9.69
C ASP A 102 -3.51 -20.71 9.91
N LYS A 103 -2.25 -20.29 10.00
CA LYS A 103 -1.85 -18.91 10.16
C LYS A 103 -0.59 -18.68 9.35
N PHE A 104 -0.60 -17.63 8.55
CA PHE A 104 0.57 -17.24 7.76
C PHE A 104 0.85 -15.77 7.92
N ASP A 105 2.14 -15.43 7.89
CA ASP A 105 2.62 -14.07 7.77
C ASP A 105 2.32 -13.58 6.35
N LEU A 106 1.55 -12.51 6.23
CA LEU A 106 1.16 -11.95 4.94
C LEU A 106 2.38 -11.46 4.14
N VAL A 107 3.44 -10.99 4.81
CA VAL A 107 4.63 -10.43 4.15
C VAL A 107 5.50 -11.54 3.55
N THR A 108 5.80 -12.58 4.33
CA THR A 108 6.70 -13.66 3.89
C THR A 108 5.96 -14.83 3.23
N GLN A 109 4.65 -14.94 3.43
CA GLN A 109 3.83 -16.09 3.06
C GLN A 109 4.35 -17.42 3.64
N GLN A 110 5.17 -17.33 4.70
CA GLN A 110 5.70 -18.47 5.42
C GLN A 110 4.88 -18.76 6.69
N PRO A 111 4.99 -19.97 7.25
CA PRO A 111 4.53 -20.24 8.60
C PRO A 111 5.15 -19.24 9.59
N LEU A 112 4.39 -18.84 10.60
CA LEU A 112 4.84 -17.81 11.55
C LEU A 112 6.05 -18.26 12.36
N SER A 113 7.01 -17.34 12.46
CA SER A 113 8.02 -17.35 13.49
C SER A 113 7.41 -17.00 14.85
N GLU A 114 8.14 -17.28 15.93
CA GLU A 114 7.73 -16.90 17.28
C GLU A 114 7.66 -15.38 17.40
N LEU A 115 6.46 -14.88 17.75
CA LEU A 115 6.23 -13.46 17.99
C LEU A 115 6.78 -13.07 19.37
N LEU A 116 7.22 -11.83 19.49
CA LEU A 116 7.61 -11.23 20.76
C LEU A 116 6.43 -11.21 21.75
N THR A 117 6.74 -11.39 23.03
CA THR A 117 5.75 -11.27 24.09
C THR A 117 5.33 -9.82 24.31
N ASP A 118 4.06 -9.64 24.65
CA ASP A 118 3.37 -8.35 24.83
C ASP A 118 4.08 -7.38 25.80
N ASP A 119 4.81 -7.90 26.77
CA ASP A 119 5.50 -7.16 27.83
C ASP A 119 6.91 -6.69 27.44
N ARG A 120 7.44 -7.10 26.27
CA ARG A 120 8.77 -6.66 25.83
C ARG A 120 8.78 -5.18 25.53
N LEU A 121 9.80 -4.48 26.05
CA LEU A 121 10.06 -3.09 25.71
C LEU A 121 10.88 -3.02 24.43
N ILE A 122 10.40 -2.19 23.49
CA ILE A 122 11.08 -1.86 22.25
C ILE A 122 11.39 -0.37 22.20
N GLN A 123 12.47 -0.02 21.52
CA GLN A 123 12.86 1.35 21.22
C GLN A 123 13.29 1.42 19.74
N LEU A 124 12.58 2.23 18.95
CA LEU A 124 12.96 2.49 17.57
C LEU A 124 13.99 3.63 17.52
N GLY A 125 14.99 3.55 16.65
CA GLY A 125 16.06 4.55 16.55
C GLY A 125 15.55 5.94 16.16
N ASP A 126 14.85 6.03 15.03
CA ASP A 126 14.34 7.28 14.44
C ASP A 126 12.85 7.17 14.13
N SER A 127 12.03 6.99 15.17
CA SER A 127 10.57 6.86 14.98
C SER A 127 9.82 8.03 15.58
N THR A 128 9.03 8.68 14.73
CA THR A 128 7.98 9.61 15.16
C THR A 128 6.78 8.87 15.77
N LEU A 129 6.61 7.56 15.50
CA LEU A 129 5.53 6.78 16.10
C LEU A 129 5.76 6.53 17.59
N TYR A 130 6.99 6.20 17.98
CA TYR A 130 7.35 5.85 19.36
C TYR A 130 8.57 6.66 19.80
N PRO A 131 8.38 7.92 20.25
CA PRO A 131 9.49 8.75 20.72
C PRO A 131 10.10 8.26 22.04
N GLN A 132 9.45 7.31 22.71
CA GLN A 132 9.90 6.71 23.97
C GLN A 132 9.83 5.18 23.85
N PRO A 133 10.64 4.45 24.64
CA PRO A 133 10.48 3.01 24.76
C PRO A 133 9.04 2.63 25.10
N THR A 134 8.49 1.64 24.40
CA THR A 134 7.09 1.22 24.53
C THR A 134 7.01 -0.31 24.56
N THR A 135 5.95 -0.85 25.16
CA THR A 135 5.73 -2.30 25.15
C THR A 135 5.20 -2.77 23.79
N ILE A 136 5.41 -4.04 23.46
CA ILE A 136 4.81 -4.66 22.27
C ILE A 136 3.28 -4.52 22.28
N ALA A 137 2.63 -4.75 23.42
CA ALA A 137 1.19 -4.59 23.56
C ALA A 137 0.73 -3.17 23.23
N GLU A 138 1.42 -2.15 23.73
CA GLU A 138 1.09 -0.74 23.44
C GLU A 138 1.29 -0.42 21.96
N ALA A 139 2.41 -0.86 21.37
CA ALA A 139 2.70 -0.64 19.95
C ALA A 139 1.64 -1.29 19.04
N VAL A 140 1.26 -2.55 19.31
CA VAL A 140 0.19 -3.25 18.58
C VAL A 140 -1.14 -2.55 18.74
N ASN A 141 -1.49 -2.09 19.95
CA ASN A 141 -2.74 -1.37 20.20
C ASN A 141 -2.77 -0.03 19.47
N LEU A 142 -1.67 0.72 19.44
CA LEU A 142 -1.56 1.99 18.72
C LEU A 142 -1.72 1.77 17.21
N LEU A 143 -1.01 0.80 16.64
CA LEU A 143 -1.15 0.46 15.21
C LEU A 143 -2.54 -0.02 14.87
N SER A 144 -3.14 -0.87 15.70
CA SER A 144 -4.51 -1.35 15.51
C SER A 144 -5.48 -0.18 15.48
N ARG A 145 -5.45 0.71 16.48
CA ARG A 145 -6.30 1.91 16.51
C ARG A 145 -6.09 2.78 15.28
N GLN A 146 -4.84 2.97 14.86
CA GLN A 146 -4.53 3.75 13.66
C GLN A 146 -5.19 3.14 12.41
N ILE A 147 -5.06 1.82 12.21
CA ILE A 147 -5.73 1.09 11.12
C ILE A 147 -7.25 1.23 11.20
N GLN A 148 -7.83 1.12 12.40
CA GLN A 148 -9.27 1.28 12.60
C GLN A 148 -9.74 2.67 12.18
N ILE A 149 -8.93 3.72 12.40
CA ILE A 149 -9.26 5.10 12.06
C ILE A 149 -9.05 5.37 10.56
N THR A 150 -7.95 4.92 9.97
CA THR A 150 -7.56 5.31 8.61
C THR A 150 -7.96 4.32 7.53
N THR A 151 -8.17 3.04 7.88
CA THR A 151 -8.48 1.96 6.94
C THR A 151 -9.66 1.12 7.44
N LEU A 152 -10.83 1.74 7.57
CA LEU A 152 -12.08 1.09 8.04
C LEU A 152 -12.43 -0.22 7.30
N ALA A 153 -12.00 -0.36 6.05
CA ALA A 153 -12.18 -1.56 5.25
C ALA A 153 -11.56 -2.83 5.88
N LEU A 154 -10.52 -2.67 6.73
CA LEU A 154 -9.86 -3.78 7.41
C LEU A 154 -10.60 -4.24 8.67
N MET A 155 -11.59 -3.49 9.17
CA MET A 155 -12.32 -3.81 10.40
C MET A 155 -12.90 -5.23 10.43
N PRO A 156 -13.58 -5.71 9.37
CA PRO A 156 -14.15 -7.06 9.39
C PRO A 156 -13.07 -8.14 9.58
N PHE A 157 -11.86 -7.91 9.06
CA PHE A 157 -10.76 -8.86 9.21
C PHE A 157 -10.13 -8.78 10.61
N LEU A 158 -9.99 -7.57 11.18
CA LEU A 158 -9.50 -7.39 12.56
C LEU A 158 -10.47 -7.97 13.60
N GLU A 159 -11.77 -7.96 13.33
CA GLU A 159 -12.80 -8.53 14.21
C GLU A 159 -13.04 -10.03 13.98
N GLY A 160 -12.59 -10.54 12.83
CA GLY A 160 -12.90 -11.89 12.36
C GLY A 160 -14.15 -11.90 11.48
N THR A 161 -13.96 -12.15 10.19
CA THR A 161 -15.05 -12.18 9.21
C THR A 161 -15.43 -13.61 8.85
N GLN A 162 -16.73 -13.89 8.77
CA GLN A 162 -17.25 -15.16 8.28
C GLN A 162 -17.28 -15.15 6.75
N THR A 163 -16.78 -16.20 6.13
CA THR A 163 -16.73 -16.38 4.68
C THR A 163 -16.91 -17.84 4.30
N GLU A 164 -16.86 -18.15 3.01
CA GLU A 164 -16.66 -19.50 2.50
C GLU A 164 -15.27 -19.63 1.89
N LEU A 165 -14.60 -20.76 2.12
CA LEU A 165 -13.28 -21.04 1.58
C LEU A 165 -13.32 -22.26 0.67
N LEU A 166 -12.72 -22.12 -0.51
CA LEU A 166 -12.45 -23.23 -1.42
C LEU A 166 -11.01 -23.69 -1.26
N ILE A 167 -10.82 -24.88 -0.68
CA ILE A 167 -9.51 -25.55 -0.65
C ILE A 167 -9.46 -26.48 -1.88
N PRO A 168 -8.35 -26.55 -2.62
CA PRO A 168 -8.23 -27.45 -3.78
C PRO A 168 -8.71 -28.86 -3.45
N GLN A 169 -9.54 -29.42 -4.33
CA GLN A 169 -10.13 -30.77 -4.19
C GLN A 169 -11.13 -30.94 -3.03
N GLN A 170 -11.51 -29.87 -2.34
CA GLN A 170 -12.56 -29.88 -1.32
C GLN A 170 -13.75 -29.03 -1.79
N PRO A 171 -14.97 -29.31 -1.29
CA PRO A 171 -16.09 -28.39 -1.49
C PRO A 171 -15.84 -27.07 -0.76
N TRP A 172 -16.59 -26.03 -1.12
CA TRP A 172 -16.70 -24.81 -0.33
C TRP A 172 -17.08 -25.14 1.11
N GLN A 173 -16.38 -24.54 2.06
CA GLN A 173 -16.61 -24.74 3.50
C GLN A 173 -16.76 -23.40 4.20
N PRO A 174 -17.60 -23.32 5.25
CA PRO A 174 -17.65 -22.14 6.09
C PRO A 174 -16.28 -21.91 6.74
N ALA A 175 -15.83 -20.66 6.74
CA ALA A 175 -14.54 -20.27 7.25
C ALA A 175 -14.62 -18.96 8.03
N THR A 176 -13.66 -18.75 8.93
CA THR A 176 -13.41 -17.46 9.58
C THR A 176 -12.02 -16.99 9.19
N LEU A 177 -11.93 -15.75 8.68
CA LEU A 177 -10.68 -15.06 8.42
C LEU A 177 -10.45 -14.02 9.50
N HIS A 178 -9.27 -14.01 10.12
CA HIS A 178 -8.94 -13.07 11.18
C HIS A 178 -7.53 -12.52 10.97
N LEU A 179 -7.42 -11.19 10.84
CA LEU A 179 -6.17 -10.46 10.75
C LEU A 179 -5.73 -10.07 12.15
N SER A 180 -4.52 -10.47 12.55
CA SER A 180 -3.88 -10.06 13.79
C SER A 180 -2.51 -9.45 13.52
N LEU A 181 -2.08 -8.55 14.39
CA LEU A 181 -0.77 -7.91 14.31
C LEU A 181 0.10 -8.38 15.46
N GLY A 182 1.39 -8.58 15.18
CA GLY A 182 2.41 -8.88 16.18
C GLY A 182 3.77 -8.36 15.74
N PHE A 183 4.79 -8.63 16.52
CA PHE A 183 6.15 -8.26 16.17
C PHE A 183 7.08 -9.45 16.28
N GLU A 184 8.05 -9.50 15.37
CA GLU A 184 9.21 -10.36 15.49
C GLU A 184 10.48 -9.51 15.53
N PHE A 185 11.56 -10.07 16.07
CA PHE A 185 12.84 -9.40 16.16
C PHE A 185 13.97 -10.33 15.76
N THR A 186 14.85 -9.84 14.91
CA THR A 186 16.03 -10.57 14.43
C THR A 186 17.29 -9.77 14.73
N THR A 187 18.32 -10.46 15.22
CA THR A 187 19.55 -9.83 15.73
C THR A 187 20.61 -9.60 14.65
N ALA A 188 20.34 -10.01 13.40
CA ALA A 188 21.24 -9.94 12.26
C ALA A 188 20.46 -10.02 10.93
N PRO A 189 20.98 -9.44 9.83
CA PRO A 189 20.30 -9.45 8.54
C PRO A 189 20.30 -10.88 7.98
N THR A 190 19.15 -11.54 8.02
CA THR A 190 18.96 -12.80 7.30
C THR A 190 18.37 -12.46 5.94
N PRO A 191 19.11 -12.59 4.82
CA PRO A 191 18.53 -12.38 3.50
C PRO A 191 17.42 -13.42 3.26
N PRO A 192 16.24 -13.03 2.75
CA PRO A 192 15.14 -13.97 2.52
C PRO A 192 15.48 -14.98 1.41
N ALA A 193 14.97 -16.21 1.53
CA ALA A 193 15.07 -17.25 0.51
C ALA A 193 13.84 -17.23 -0.41
N THR A 194 14.04 -17.15 -1.73
CA THR A 194 12.96 -17.05 -2.74
C THR A 194 12.71 -18.41 -3.44
N PRO A 195 11.47 -18.93 -3.48
CA PRO A 195 11.10 -20.09 -4.31
C PRO A 195 10.81 -19.71 -5.79
N ALA A 196 11.01 -20.65 -6.72
CA ALA A 196 10.97 -20.42 -8.18
C ALA A 196 9.57 -20.47 -8.82
N GLN A 197 9.25 -19.49 -9.67
CA GLN A 197 7.99 -19.25 -10.40
C GLN A 197 8.26 -18.32 -11.63
N PRO A 198 7.32 -18.06 -12.56
CA PRO A 198 7.59 -17.33 -13.83
C PRO A 198 8.01 -15.86 -13.66
N SER A 199 8.54 -15.25 -14.74
CA SER A 199 9.68 -14.35 -14.62
C SER A 199 9.85 -13.26 -15.70
N LEU A 200 10.20 -12.04 -15.29
CA LEU A 200 10.58 -10.88 -16.12
C LEU A 200 12.04 -10.48 -15.92
N LYS A 201 12.75 -10.23 -17.02
CA LYS A 201 14.18 -9.89 -17.01
C LYS A 201 14.44 -8.50 -17.58
N PHE A 202 15.16 -7.67 -16.83
CA PHE A 202 15.72 -6.42 -17.34
C PHE A 202 16.92 -6.73 -18.25
N THR A 203 16.87 -6.27 -19.50
CA THR A 203 17.90 -6.55 -20.50
C THR A 203 18.65 -5.33 -21.00
N ASP A 204 18.17 -4.12 -20.69
CA ASP A 204 18.87 -2.88 -20.99
C ASP A 204 20.18 -2.78 -20.18
N ALA A 205 21.32 -2.88 -20.88
CA ALA A 205 22.63 -2.79 -20.26
C ALA A 205 22.92 -1.40 -19.65
N ALA A 206 22.39 -0.33 -20.26
CA ALA A 206 22.54 1.02 -19.71
C ALA A 206 21.72 1.18 -18.44
N TRP A 207 20.50 0.64 -18.42
CA TRP A 207 19.67 0.57 -17.22
C TRP A 207 20.38 -0.18 -16.09
N ILE A 208 20.94 -1.37 -16.38
CA ILE A 208 21.63 -2.20 -15.39
C ILE A 208 22.84 -1.44 -14.80
N GLU A 209 23.65 -0.78 -15.62
CA GLU A 209 24.80 -0.01 -15.16
C GLU A 209 24.39 1.24 -14.37
N GLN A 210 23.36 1.97 -14.81
CA GLN A 210 22.81 3.13 -14.09
C GLN A 210 22.26 2.71 -12.72
N TYR A 211 21.48 1.63 -12.67
CA TYR A 211 20.96 1.07 -11.44
C TYR A 211 22.10 0.65 -10.49
N ARG A 212 23.09 -0.10 -10.99
CA ARG A 212 24.29 -0.47 -10.20
C ARG A 212 25.02 0.76 -9.65
N GLY A 213 25.15 1.81 -10.44
CA GLY A 213 25.74 3.08 -10.01
C GLY A 213 24.90 3.79 -8.94
N ALA A 214 23.58 3.76 -9.06
CA ALA A 214 22.65 4.36 -8.11
C ALA A 214 22.62 3.64 -6.76
N ILE A 215 22.80 2.31 -6.74
CA ILE A 215 22.81 1.50 -5.51
C ILE A 215 24.22 1.27 -4.92
N ALA A 216 25.27 1.70 -5.60
CA ALA A 216 26.64 1.54 -5.10
C ALA A 216 26.83 2.44 -3.87
N PRO A 217 27.34 1.91 -2.73
CA PRO A 217 27.66 2.76 -1.59
C PRO A 217 28.66 3.85 -2.02
N PRO A 218 28.53 5.09 -1.51
CA PRO A 218 29.42 6.18 -1.89
C PRO A 218 30.87 5.78 -1.60
N VAL A 219 31.70 5.77 -2.64
CA VAL A 219 33.12 5.44 -2.52
C VAL A 219 33.87 6.64 -1.97
N SER A 220 33.72 6.94 -0.68
CA SER A 220 34.46 8.02 -0.01
C SER A 220 34.72 7.72 1.46
N GLY A 221 35.98 7.86 1.86
CA GLY A 221 36.54 7.36 3.11
C GLY A 221 36.05 7.99 4.42
N ILE A 222 36.26 7.23 5.50
CA ILE A 222 35.97 7.54 6.91
C ILE A 222 34.51 7.91 7.15
N GLU A 223 33.61 6.95 6.88
CA GLU A 223 32.23 7.01 7.36
C GLU A 223 32.18 6.71 8.86
N THR A 224 31.50 7.56 9.62
CA THR A 224 31.18 7.31 11.02
C THR A 224 30.04 6.28 11.11
N ALA A 225 29.92 5.58 12.24
CA ALA A 225 28.87 4.56 12.42
C ALA A 225 27.44 5.12 12.32
N ASP A 226 27.26 6.43 12.50
CA ASP A 226 25.98 7.14 12.33
C ASP A 226 25.61 7.35 10.85
N ASP A 227 26.58 7.58 9.95
CA ASP A 227 26.30 7.79 8.52
C ASP A 227 25.76 6.51 7.84
N ARG A 228 26.09 5.34 8.37
CA ARG A 228 25.63 4.04 7.86
C ARG A 228 24.14 3.79 8.06
N LEU A 229 23.48 4.49 8.98
CA LEU A 229 22.04 4.36 9.19
C LEU A 229 21.22 5.15 8.15
N HIS A 230 21.84 6.09 7.43
CA HIS A 230 21.17 6.89 6.39
C HIS A 230 21.32 6.32 4.97
N THR A 231 22.31 5.46 4.72
CA THR A 231 22.52 4.74 3.44
C THR A 231 21.96 3.32 3.45
N ASP A 232 20.92 3.07 4.25
CA ASP A 232 20.13 1.85 4.10
C ASP A 232 19.24 1.98 2.86
N LEU A 233 19.82 1.63 1.71
CA LEU A 233 19.08 1.04 0.61
C LEU A 233 18.28 -0.10 1.22
N THR A 234 17.00 0.15 1.44
CA THR A 234 16.05 -0.80 2.00
C THR A 234 16.18 -2.16 1.30
N LEU A 235 15.81 -3.26 1.96
CA LEU A 235 15.69 -4.58 1.31
C LEU A 235 14.87 -4.52 0.01
N THR A 236 14.07 -3.45 -0.16
CA THR A 236 13.30 -3.12 -1.34
C THR A 236 14.11 -2.63 -2.55
N SER A 237 15.21 -1.91 -2.36
CA SER A 237 16.05 -1.36 -3.44
C SER A 237 17.19 -2.29 -3.90
N ARG A 238 17.46 -3.43 -3.24
CA ARG A 238 18.56 -4.36 -3.63
C ARG A 238 18.21 -5.46 -4.64
N ASN A 239 16.93 -5.61 -5.01
CA ASN A 239 16.49 -6.79 -5.78
C ASN A 239 15.97 -6.51 -7.19
N PHE A 240 15.92 -5.29 -7.74
CA PHE A 240 15.45 -5.13 -9.14
C PHE A 240 16.31 -5.92 -10.15
N LEU A 241 17.58 -6.18 -9.81
CA LEU A 241 18.48 -7.04 -10.56
C LEU A 241 18.21 -8.56 -10.41
N GLN A 242 17.12 -8.96 -9.77
CA GLN A 242 16.68 -10.34 -9.90
C GLN A 242 16.48 -10.64 -11.40
N PRO A 243 16.86 -11.85 -11.84
CA PRO A 243 16.85 -12.17 -13.26
C PRO A 243 15.42 -12.20 -13.82
N GLU A 244 14.41 -12.28 -12.94
CA GLU A 244 13.12 -12.87 -13.23
C GLU A 244 12.05 -12.39 -12.20
N TRP A 245 11.11 -11.52 -12.60
CA TRP A 245 9.98 -11.04 -11.78
C TRP A 245 8.59 -11.50 -12.25
N GLN A 246 7.68 -11.80 -11.32
CA GLN A 246 6.25 -11.93 -11.66
C GLN A 246 5.59 -10.56 -11.78
N THR A 247 4.57 -10.43 -12.63
CA THR A 247 3.82 -9.18 -12.79
C THR A 247 3.18 -8.69 -11.49
N ASP A 248 2.51 -9.57 -10.72
CA ASP A 248 1.93 -9.21 -9.42
C ASP A 248 3.00 -8.78 -8.41
N GLU A 249 4.14 -9.47 -8.40
CA GLU A 249 5.24 -9.20 -7.50
C GLU A 249 5.90 -7.86 -7.84
N LEU A 250 6.13 -7.62 -9.13
CA LEU A 250 6.62 -6.36 -9.66
C LEU A 250 5.65 -5.23 -9.31
N ALA A 251 4.34 -5.41 -9.53
CA ALA A 251 3.33 -4.40 -9.22
C ALA A 251 3.37 -4.00 -7.73
N LEU A 252 3.38 -4.99 -6.84
CA LEU A 252 3.52 -4.76 -5.39
C LEU A 252 4.85 -4.08 -5.05
N ARG A 253 5.94 -4.50 -5.69
CA ARG A 253 7.26 -3.92 -5.48
C ARG A 253 7.32 -2.46 -5.91
N LEU A 254 6.71 -2.13 -7.05
CA LEU A 254 6.63 -0.77 -7.56
C LEU A 254 5.80 0.11 -6.62
N LEU A 255 4.59 -0.33 -6.24
CA LEU A 255 3.77 0.36 -5.23
C LEU A 255 4.58 0.64 -3.96
N TRP A 256 5.34 -0.36 -3.52
CA TRP A 256 6.17 -0.27 -2.34
C TRP A 256 7.29 0.76 -2.49
N CYS A 257 7.98 0.77 -3.63
CA CYS A 257 9.00 1.79 -3.94
C CYS A 257 8.40 3.19 -3.97
N PHE A 258 7.19 3.38 -4.52
CA PHE A 258 6.51 4.67 -4.48
C PHE A 258 6.14 5.09 -3.05
N SER A 259 5.56 4.21 -2.25
CA SER A 259 5.18 4.54 -0.87
C SER A 259 6.38 4.83 0.03
N HIS A 260 7.54 4.25 -0.27
CA HIS A 260 8.79 4.54 0.42
C HIS A 260 9.43 5.88 0.06
N SER A 261 9.08 6.46 -1.09
CA SER A 261 9.75 7.68 -1.57
C SER A 261 9.55 8.87 -0.63
N SER A 262 8.35 9.05 -0.09
CA SER A 262 8.05 10.04 0.94
C SER A 262 6.70 9.73 1.57
N TYR A 263 6.47 10.29 2.76
CA TYR A 263 5.18 10.17 3.41
C TYR A 263 4.08 10.85 2.57
N GLU A 264 4.38 11.98 1.95
CA GLU A 264 3.45 12.73 1.13
C GLU A 264 3.04 11.97 -0.13
N VAL A 265 3.98 11.29 -0.82
CA VAL A 265 3.65 10.40 -1.94
C VAL A 265 2.74 9.27 -1.48
N MET A 266 3.05 8.62 -0.36
CA MET A 266 2.20 7.57 0.20
C MET A 266 0.78 8.09 0.52
N GLN A 267 0.66 9.29 1.11
CA GLN A 267 -0.64 9.92 1.37
C GLN A 267 -1.38 10.21 0.06
N LEU A 268 -0.72 10.77 -0.95
CA LEU A 268 -1.31 11.04 -2.26
C LEU A 268 -1.78 9.75 -2.95
N MET A 269 -0.99 8.67 -2.92
CA MET A 269 -1.40 7.35 -3.43
C MET A 269 -2.64 6.83 -2.70
N SER A 270 -2.73 7.08 -1.39
CA SER A 270 -3.88 6.67 -0.59
C SER A 270 -5.14 7.50 -0.89
N GLY A 271 -4.97 8.70 -1.41
CA GLY A 271 -6.02 9.71 -1.59
C GLY A 271 -6.11 10.63 -0.37
N ILE A 272 -6.11 11.94 -0.61
CA ILE A 272 -6.24 12.98 0.42
C ILE A 272 -7.43 13.89 0.16
N SER A 273 -8.02 14.42 1.23
CA SER A 273 -9.06 15.45 1.10
C SER A 273 -8.45 16.77 0.66
N VAL A 274 -9.01 17.36 -0.40
CA VAL A 274 -8.54 18.63 -0.97
C VAL A 274 -9.69 19.54 -1.34
N THR A 275 -9.37 20.82 -1.51
CA THR A 275 -10.12 21.75 -2.36
C THR A 275 -9.36 21.92 -3.68
N LEU A 276 -10.04 21.73 -4.80
CA LEU A 276 -9.50 21.81 -6.16
C LEU A 276 -10.18 22.94 -6.94
N LEU A 277 -9.39 23.77 -7.63
CA LEU A 277 -9.86 24.78 -8.58
C LEU A 277 -9.38 24.38 -9.98
N GLN A 278 -10.28 23.88 -10.80
CA GLN A 278 -9.99 23.60 -12.21
C GLN A 278 -10.27 24.85 -13.07
N PRO A 279 -9.70 24.95 -14.28
CA PRO A 279 -10.06 26.00 -15.23
C PRO A 279 -11.58 26.04 -15.46
N ASP A 280 -12.14 27.24 -15.47
CA ASP A 280 -13.57 27.50 -15.71
C ASP A 280 -14.56 26.81 -14.75
N ARG A 281 -14.07 26.25 -13.63
CA ARG A 281 -14.89 25.65 -12.58
C ARG A 281 -14.69 26.36 -11.24
N PRO A 282 -15.69 26.36 -10.35
CA PRO A 282 -15.50 26.85 -8.98
C PRO A 282 -14.58 25.93 -8.18
N TRP A 283 -14.23 26.35 -6.95
CA TRP A 283 -13.58 25.45 -6.01
C TRP A 283 -14.50 24.28 -5.64
N GLU A 284 -14.00 23.07 -5.78
CA GLU A 284 -14.69 21.83 -5.45
C GLU A 284 -13.96 21.09 -4.33
N MET A 285 -14.71 20.50 -3.41
CA MET A 285 -14.15 19.60 -2.39
C MET A 285 -14.20 18.16 -2.89
N GLY A 286 -13.15 17.40 -2.64
CA GLY A 286 -13.08 16.00 -3.03
C GLY A 286 -11.81 15.33 -2.55
N ILE A 287 -11.54 14.15 -3.11
CA ILE A 287 -10.35 13.37 -2.84
C ILE A 287 -9.41 13.48 -4.05
N LEU A 288 -8.20 13.99 -3.83
CA LEU A 288 -7.11 13.93 -4.81
C LEU A 288 -6.28 12.67 -4.55
N ARG A 289 -6.03 11.88 -5.61
CA ARG A 289 -5.22 10.67 -5.56
C ARG A 289 -4.10 10.71 -6.60
N LEU A 290 -2.91 10.27 -6.23
CA LEU A 290 -1.84 9.94 -7.17
C LEU A 290 -2.14 8.55 -7.76
N TRP A 291 -2.44 8.53 -9.05
CA TRP A 291 -2.61 7.33 -9.84
C TRP A 291 -1.28 6.89 -10.44
N ILE A 292 -1.05 5.58 -10.50
CA ILE A 292 0.18 4.99 -11.02
C ILE A 292 -0.19 3.86 -11.97
N GLY A 293 0.09 4.05 -13.25
CA GLY A 293 -0.07 3.05 -14.29
C GLY A 293 1.24 2.39 -14.64
N LEU A 294 1.19 1.08 -14.90
CA LEU A 294 2.27 0.33 -15.52
C LEU A 294 1.81 -0.11 -16.91
N THR A 295 2.53 0.30 -17.94
CA THR A 295 2.26 -0.12 -19.33
C THR A 295 3.42 -0.97 -19.82
N VAL A 296 3.10 -2.06 -20.51
CA VAL A 296 4.04 -2.96 -21.16
C VAL A 296 3.63 -3.15 -22.61
N GLN A 297 4.57 -2.96 -23.53
CA GLN A 297 4.36 -3.04 -24.96
C GLN A 297 5.39 -3.96 -25.61
N THR A 298 4.92 -5.07 -26.20
CA THR A 298 5.69 -5.94 -27.09
C THR A 298 5.06 -5.87 -28.50
N PRO A 299 5.66 -6.51 -29.53
CA PRO A 299 5.01 -6.62 -30.84
C PRO A 299 3.63 -7.27 -30.82
N GLU A 300 3.33 -8.11 -29.82
CA GLU A 300 2.10 -8.90 -29.73
C GLU A 300 1.19 -8.51 -28.56
N LEU A 301 1.72 -7.77 -27.59
CA LEU A 301 1.04 -7.39 -26.36
C LEU A 301 1.08 -5.87 -26.15
N ASP A 302 -0.08 -5.26 -25.91
CA ASP A 302 -0.18 -3.91 -25.34
C ASP A 302 -1.04 -4.05 -24.09
N TRP A 303 -0.39 -4.01 -22.93
CA TRP A 303 -0.97 -4.27 -21.63
C TRP A 303 -0.73 -3.09 -20.72
N SER A 304 -1.76 -2.65 -20.02
CA SER A 304 -1.61 -1.65 -18.96
C SER A 304 -2.30 -2.11 -17.69
N LEU A 305 -1.73 -1.73 -16.54
CA LEU A 305 -2.19 -2.08 -15.21
C LEU A 305 -2.26 -0.83 -14.35
N ASP A 306 -3.40 -0.59 -13.72
CA ASP A 306 -3.50 0.34 -12.59
C ASP A 306 -2.87 -0.32 -11.37
N LEU A 307 -1.68 0.14 -10.97
CA LEU A 307 -1.00 -0.44 -9.83
C LEU A 307 -1.80 -0.28 -8.53
N MET A 308 -2.60 0.78 -8.40
CA MET A 308 -3.35 1.07 -7.17
C MET A 308 -4.53 0.14 -6.97
N THR A 309 -5.11 -0.35 -8.07
CA THR A 309 -6.32 -1.19 -8.03
C THR A 309 -6.07 -2.62 -8.50
N GLY A 310 -4.92 -2.90 -9.12
CA GLY A 310 -4.61 -4.17 -9.77
C GLY A 310 -5.47 -4.45 -11.02
N HIS A 311 -6.20 -3.45 -11.52
CA HIS A 311 -7.07 -3.63 -12.68
C HIS A 311 -6.30 -3.36 -13.98
N GLU A 312 -6.49 -4.22 -14.98
CA GLU A 312 -5.95 -4.00 -16.32
C GLU A 312 -6.71 -2.89 -17.03
N ILE A 313 -5.97 -1.92 -17.58
CA ILE A 313 -6.49 -0.78 -18.33
C ILE A 313 -6.24 -1.04 -19.82
N GLY A 314 -7.11 -1.84 -20.41
CA GLY A 314 -7.09 -2.10 -21.84
C GLY A 314 -6.25 -3.31 -22.23
N GLY A 315 -6.96 -4.37 -22.62
CA GLY A 315 -6.48 -5.51 -23.38
C GLY A 315 -7.64 -6.01 -24.25
N PHE A 316 -7.44 -6.05 -25.57
CA PHE A 316 -8.21 -6.67 -26.69
C PHE A 316 -9.70 -7.02 -26.59
N SER A 317 -10.48 -6.48 -25.67
CA SER A 317 -11.93 -6.68 -25.65
C SER A 317 -12.62 -5.34 -25.57
N THR A 318 -13.29 -4.99 -26.68
CA THR A 318 -14.35 -3.98 -26.81
C THR A 318 -15.53 -4.32 -25.90
N ILE A 319 -15.30 -4.36 -24.59
CA ILE A 319 -16.34 -4.34 -23.58
C ILE A 319 -16.22 -2.94 -22.98
N GLU A 320 -17.19 -2.09 -23.34
CA GLU A 320 -17.37 -0.75 -22.81
C GLU A 320 -17.26 -0.80 -21.27
N LEU A 321 -16.10 -0.37 -20.76
CA LEU A 321 -15.90 -0.22 -19.32
C LEU A 321 -16.94 0.80 -18.82
N PRO A 322 -17.57 0.55 -17.66
CA PRO A 322 -18.54 1.49 -17.10
C PRO A 322 -17.88 2.86 -16.92
N GLU A 323 -18.61 3.87 -17.37
CA GLU A 323 -18.30 5.29 -17.61
C GLU A 323 -17.89 6.10 -16.35
N ILE A 324 -17.22 5.48 -15.39
CA ILE A 324 -16.57 6.15 -14.26
C ILE A 324 -15.07 6.02 -14.48
N ALA A 325 -14.60 6.48 -15.65
CA ALA A 325 -13.19 6.73 -15.82
C ALA A 325 -12.79 7.82 -14.80
N PRO A 326 -11.72 7.61 -14.01
CA PRO A 326 -11.07 8.67 -13.25
C PRO A 326 -11.07 9.98 -14.02
N THR A 327 -11.61 11.06 -13.45
CA THR A 327 -11.45 12.37 -14.08
C THR A 327 -10.01 12.78 -13.87
N VAL A 328 -9.18 12.53 -14.88
CA VAL A 328 -7.81 13.03 -14.93
C VAL A 328 -7.87 14.54 -14.79
N VAL A 329 -7.16 15.07 -13.80
CA VAL A 329 -7.20 16.49 -13.48
C VAL A 329 -6.21 17.23 -14.37
N GLU A 330 -6.64 18.37 -14.93
CA GLU A 330 -5.72 19.23 -15.68
C GLU A 330 -4.62 19.79 -14.78
N LEU A 331 -3.36 19.73 -15.23
CA LEU A 331 -2.19 20.12 -14.43
C LEU A 331 -2.14 21.62 -14.06
N ASN A 332 -2.88 22.45 -14.78
CA ASN A 332 -3.06 23.88 -14.49
C ASN A 332 -4.06 24.14 -13.34
N SER A 333 -4.66 23.09 -12.76
CA SER A 333 -5.56 23.21 -11.61
C SER A 333 -4.80 23.61 -10.35
N VAL A 334 -5.43 24.39 -9.48
CA VAL A 334 -4.87 24.75 -8.16
C VAL A 334 -5.48 23.85 -7.10
N VAL A 335 -4.63 23.24 -6.28
CA VAL A 335 -5.05 22.35 -5.20
C VAL A 335 -4.55 22.86 -3.85
N ARG A 336 -5.34 22.61 -2.79
CA ARG A 336 -4.98 22.88 -1.41
C ARG A 336 -5.49 21.77 -0.49
N SER A 337 -4.70 21.39 0.49
CA SER A 337 -5.09 20.48 1.58
C SER A 337 -4.49 20.94 2.91
N PRO A 338 -5.29 21.08 3.98
CA PRO A 338 -4.74 21.39 5.30
C PRO A 338 -3.94 20.22 5.89
N ASP A 339 -4.19 18.98 5.41
CA ASP A 339 -3.69 17.74 6.01
C ASP A 339 -2.39 17.23 5.35
N LEU A 340 -2.05 17.74 4.15
CA LEU A 340 -0.82 17.42 3.44
C LEU A 340 0.16 18.58 3.52
N PHE A 341 1.38 18.33 4.00
CA PHE A 341 2.41 19.36 4.19
C PHE A 341 2.71 20.14 2.90
N TRP A 342 2.82 19.45 1.75
CA TRP A 342 3.07 20.07 0.44
C TRP A 342 1.95 21.01 -0.02
N LEU A 343 0.73 20.86 0.50
CA LEU A 343 -0.46 21.56 0.02
C LEU A 343 -1.13 22.45 1.08
N GLN A 344 -0.43 22.77 2.17
CA GLN A 344 -0.94 23.70 3.19
C GLN A 344 -1.27 25.08 2.59
N GLN A 345 -0.54 25.47 1.55
CA GLN A 345 -0.82 26.61 0.68
C GLN A 345 -1.34 26.13 -0.68
N PRO A 346 -2.20 26.91 -1.36
CA PRO A 346 -2.61 26.61 -2.73
C PRO A 346 -1.40 26.45 -3.65
N ALA A 347 -1.35 25.34 -4.39
CA ALA A 347 -0.28 25.03 -5.33
C ALA A 347 -0.87 24.55 -6.66
N LEU A 348 -0.16 24.79 -7.77
CA LEU A 348 -0.51 24.20 -9.06
C LEU A 348 -0.25 22.70 -9.02
N LEU A 349 -1.12 21.92 -9.66
CA LEU A 349 -0.99 20.47 -9.72
C LEU A 349 0.27 20.05 -10.48
N GLU A 350 0.67 20.79 -11.51
CA GLU A 350 1.97 20.64 -12.20
C GLU A 350 3.16 20.76 -11.23
N THR A 351 3.08 21.70 -10.28
CA THR A 351 4.13 21.86 -9.27
C THR A 351 4.17 20.67 -8.31
N LEU A 352 3.00 20.17 -7.92
CA LEU A 352 2.90 18.97 -7.08
C LEU A 352 3.45 17.73 -7.81
N GLU A 353 3.16 17.58 -9.10
CA GLU A 353 3.71 16.49 -9.92
C GLU A 353 5.23 16.56 -9.99
N ALA A 354 5.79 17.74 -10.27
CA ALA A 354 7.24 17.96 -10.30
C ALA A 354 7.88 17.64 -8.94
N GLN A 355 7.22 17.98 -7.82
CA GLN A 355 7.67 17.61 -6.48
C GLN A 355 7.66 16.09 -6.28
N VAL A 356 6.58 15.39 -6.65
CA VAL A 356 6.51 13.92 -6.60
C VAL A 356 7.65 13.29 -7.40
N GLN A 357 7.85 13.73 -8.65
CA GLN A 357 8.93 13.24 -9.51
C GLN A 357 10.31 13.51 -8.91
N GLN A 358 10.53 14.70 -8.33
CA GLN A 358 11.77 15.05 -7.67
C GLN A 358 12.04 14.17 -6.44
N HIS A 359 11.02 13.89 -5.63
CA HIS A 359 11.17 13.00 -4.47
C HIS A 359 11.50 11.57 -4.91
N ILE A 360 10.77 11.02 -5.87
CA ILE A 360 11.08 9.72 -6.48
C ILE A 360 12.51 9.68 -7.00
N ALA A 361 12.95 10.72 -7.72
CA ALA A 361 14.31 10.83 -8.23
C ALA A 361 15.39 10.74 -7.15
N GLN A 362 15.11 11.30 -5.98
CA GLN A 362 16.06 11.38 -4.86
C GLN A 362 16.11 10.10 -4.04
N THR A 363 14.98 9.40 -3.89
CA THR A 363 14.87 8.27 -2.96
C THR A 363 14.80 6.91 -3.64
N THR A 364 14.28 6.86 -4.86
CA THR A 364 14.04 5.62 -5.63
C THR A 364 14.38 5.86 -7.11
N PRO A 365 15.66 6.16 -7.42
CA PRO A 365 16.10 6.52 -8.77
C PRO A 365 15.80 5.43 -9.82
N GLU A 366 15.65 4.17 -9.41
CA GLU A 366 15.23 3.07 -10.27
C GLU A 366 13.84 3.29 -10.91
N LEU A 367 12.93 3.98 -10.21
CA LEU A 367 11.60 4.29 -10.75
C LEU A 367 11.68 5.32 -11.88
N LEU A 368 12.69 6.20 -11.88
CA LEU A 368 12.86 7.17 -12.97
C LEU A 368 13.12 6.48 -14.30
N LEU A 369 13.87 5.39 -14.28
CA LEU A 369 14.18 4.62 -15.49
C LEU A 369 12.90 4.02 -16.08
N LEU A 370 12.02 3.52 -15.22
CA LEU A 370 10.71 3.02 -15.62
C LEU A 370 9.77 4.15 -16.06
N LEU A 371 9.83 5.33 -15.43
CA LEU A 371 9.05 6.50 -15.89
C LEU A 371 9.47 6.96 -17.30
N GLN A 372 10.74 6.79 -17.67
CA GLN A 372 11.24 7.09 -19.01
C GLN A 372 10.86 6.00 -20.04
N GLY A 373 10.61 4.78 -19.56
CA GLY A 373 10.46 3.59 -20.37
C GLY A 373 11.76 2.80 -20.42
N THR A 374 11.68 1.51 -20.18
CA THR A 374 12.83 0.59 -20.11
C THR A 374 12.58 -0.61 -21.02
N GLU A 375 13.61 -1.04 -21.77
CA GLU A 375 13.54 -2.29 -22.53
C GLU A 375 13.50 -3.49 -21.59
N VAL A 376 12.57 -4.41 -21.85
CA VAL A 376 12.40 -5.64 -21.08
C VAL A 376 12.11 -6.81 -22.01
N ASP A 377 12.50 -8.00 -21.56
CA ASP A 377 12.00 -9.24 -22.15
C ASP A 377 10.90 -9.81 -21.25
N LEU A 378 9.79 -10.21 -21.86
CA LEU A 378 8.64 -10.81 -21.20
C LEU A 378 8.40 -12.21 -21.74
N ILE A 379 7.98 -13.13 -20.87
CA ILE A 379 7.51 -14.44 -21.31
C ILE A 379 6.01 -14.36 -21.57
N ASP A 380 5.56 -14.73 -22.76
CA ASP A 380 4.13 -14.75 -23.12
C ASP A 380 3.42 -16.00 -22.57
N GLN A 381 2.14 -16.16 -22.90
CA GLN A 381 1.33 -17.32 -22.46
C GLN A 381 1.82 -18.65 -23.05
N ASP A 382 2.52 -18.61 -24.17
CA ASP A 382 3.08 -19.77 -24.87
C ASP A 382 4.50 -20.11 -24.34
N GLY A 383 5.06 -19.26 -23.48
CA GLY A 383 6.38 -19.43 -22.87
C GLY A 383 7.53 -18.91 -23.74
N GLU A 384 7.23 -18.13 -24.78
CA GLU A 384 8.24 -17.52 -25.65
C GLU A 384 8.64 -16.15 -25.12
N TRP A 385 9.93 -15.82 -25.25
CA TRP A 385 10.45 -14.52 -24.83
C TRP A 385 10.20 -13.47 -25.92
N GLN A 386 9.58 -12.38 -25.53
CA GLN A 386 9.31 -11.22 -26.38
C GLN A 386 9.97 -9.98 -25.81
N SER A 387 10.77 -9.31 -26.63
CA SER A 387 11.33 -8.00 -26.28
C SER A 387 10.27 -6.91 -26.43
N GLY A 388 10.28 -5.97 -25.51
CA GLY A 388 9.32 -4.88 -25.45
C GLY A 388 9.79 -3.72 -24.59
N TRP A 389 8.86 -2.84 -24.26
CA TRP A 389 9.06 -1.67 -23.44
C TRP A 389 8.11 -1.69 -22.25
N MET A 390 8.64 -1.42 -21.06
CA MET A 390 7.84 -1.21 -19.86
C MET A 390 7.98 0.25 -19.43
N ARG A 391 6.85 0.91 -19.14
CA ARG A 391 6.80 2.30 -18.70
C ARG A 391 5.87 2.48 -17.51
N LEU A 392 6.33 3.22 -16.51
CA LEU A 392 5.47 3.79 -15.47
C LEU A 392 4.89 5.12 -15.94
N SER A 393 3.64 5.35 -15.60
CA SER A 393 2.97 6.65 -15.75
C SER A 393 2.41 7.05 -14.40
N ILE A 394 2.60 8.31 -14.02
CA ILE A 394 1.94 8.89 -12.85
C ILE A 394 1.00 9.99 -13.31
N SER A 395 -0.14 10.11 -12.64
CA SER A 395 -1.08 11.20 -12.88
C SER A 395 -1.91 11.46 -11.64
N PHE A 396 -2.68 12.55 -11.63
CA PHE A 396 -3.59 12.85 -10.55
C PHE A 396 -5.04 12.64 -10.98
N GLU A 397 -5.78 11.98 -10.10
CA GLU A 397 -7.22 11.77 -10.20
C GLU A 397 -7.92 12.57 -9.09
N PHE A 398 -9.06 13.15 -9.43
CA PHE A 398 -9.94 13.79 -8.46
C PHE A 398 -11.31 13.14 -8.43
N MET A 399 -11.76 12.79 -7.22
CA MET A 399 -13.09 12.27 -6.93
C MET A 399 -13.86 13.34 -6.14
N ALA A 400 -14.80 14.04 -6.79
CA ALA A 400 -15.62 15.05 -6.14
C ALA A 400 -16.49 14.44 -5.03
N ASN A 401 -16.66 15.16 -3.92
CA ASN A 401 -17.63 14.79 -2.89
C ASN A 401 -19.04 15.07 -3.42
N LEU A 402 -19.79 14.01 -3.73
CA LEU A 402 -21.18 14.09 -4.18
C LEU A 402 -22.16 14.48 -3.06
#